data_AF-A0A0W0GFG1-F1
#
_entry.id   AF-A0A0W0GFG1-F1
#
_cell.length_a   1.000
_cell.length_b   1.000
_cell.length_c   1.000
_cell.angle_alpha   90.00
_cell.angle_beta   90.00
_cell.angle_gamma   90.00
#
_symmetry.space_group_name_H-M   'P 1'
#
loop_
_entity.id
_entity.type
_entity.pdbx_description
1 polymer ?
#
loop_
_entity_poly.entity_id
_entity_poly.type
_entity_poly.pdbx_seq_one_letter_code
_entity_poly.pdbx_strand_id
1 'polypeptide(L)'
;MAGINEVDLRALMRRAKSSPDKTGTTRRNTLQHLIEATHSPSSSVKIYAAGNMAELFQDFPDLEEEAINAIYDLCEDQDSKVRIEGYRTLALLSRAENKWIKRNADVLVQLLQSDEPNEVNVVRKALVEHLQMDARVTLGVFCDQIVPPDQVMDEEEQAMRDRLRSLVLDFVTNEVKKDQWKKVATPEAEDVLISGLMVALPKAGRTETQIIVQDILLQLQSLNTRSTSAAGLCQCILAKARDARSTDLSVAEKIAPLNHTRPYLELLNILFLQRKLGNLEDLFGFYQPLIAKSVLQRLAPQDQLLIILALTETVVTAKSRDQDQKLAKDILVRAHFCFEWLSNSDLSQERTHGACLSLLQCASDMAKAGWKIPGVVMNSMQSLDTAMYSNPEGSRDLQELVRSLVPKKPELLLVPSIPMPSPLSIPATNGSHPLPQRPASSLAPQKPKLDAVQITPGLSSTGPPSAASTTNRKHSFNQEGSPRAAKKAKKGSAGSLAGQSDDAPSLLSRLGTPSAPANGRLDKVNDQKRDTGSVPKRIPIQGIGELSIKGAARLQNTPSADSSESVPSSHNHSGQGSLMNRLDGSTLSEGDKSGRRRKRGTFR
;
A
#
# COMPACT_ATOMS: atom_id res chain seq x y z
N MET A 1 -32.57 -30.46 -32.54
CA MET A 1 -32.69 -31.82 -31.95
C MET A 1 -33.94 -31.85 -31.05
N ALA A 2 -34.41 -33.02 -30.62
CA ALA A 2 -35.42 -33.07 -29.55
C ALA A 2 -34.75 -32.63 -28.23
N GLY A 3 -35.27 -31.60 -27.57
CA GLY A 3 -34.65 -31.05 -26.37
C GLY A 3 -34.69 -32.03 -25.20
N ILE A 4 -33.52 -32.40 -24.67
CA ILE A 4 -33.42 -33.26 -23.49
C ILE A 4 -34.04 -32.52 -22.30
N ASN A 5 -35.01 -33.16 -21.65
CA ASN A 5 -35.70 -32.58 -20.50
C ASN A 5 -35.06 -33.04 -19.17
N GLU A 6 -35.44 -32.37 -18.09
CA GLU A 6 -34.91 -32.57 -16.76
C GLU A 6 -35.20 -33.99 -16.19
N VAL A 7 -36.27 -34.64 -16.62
CA VAL A 7 -36.62 -36.01 -16.19
C VAL A 7 -35.69 -37.03 -16.82
N ASP A 8 -35.32 -36.83 -18.08
CA ASP A 8 -34.37 -37.68 -18.81
C ASP A 8 -32.95 -37.54 -18.25
N LEU A 9 -32.49 -36.31 -17.96
CA LEU A 9 -31.22 -36.09 -17.26
C LEU A 9 -31.22 -36.75 -15.88
N ARG A 10 -32.31 -36.63 -15.11
CA ARG A 10 -32.48 -37.35 -13.83
C ARG A 10 -32.46 -38.87 -13.99
N ALA A 11 -32.89 -39.41 -15.14
CA ALA A 11 -32.82 -40.84 -15.44
C ALA A 11 -31.42 -41.29 -15.90
N LEU A 12 -30.68 -40.44 -16.61
CA LEU A 12 -29.26 -40.65 -16.93
C LEU A 12 -28.40 -40.61 -15.65
N MET A 13 -28.52 -39.56 -14.84
CA MET A 13 -27.77 -39.40 -13.59
C MET A 13 -27.99 -40.56 -12.60
N ARG A 14 -29.23 -41.05 -12.44
CA ARG A 14 -29.49 -42.25 -11.62
C ARG A 14 -28.75 -43.49 -12.14
N ARG A 15 -28.76 -43.74 -13.45
CA ARG A 15 -28.00 -44.84 -14.06
C ARG A 15 -26.49 -44.66 -13.92
N ALA A 16 -25.99 -43.44 -14.10
CA ALA A 16 -24.58 -43.10 -13.91
C ALA A 16 -24.11 -43.29 -12.46
N LYS A 17 -24.95 -43.00 -11.45
CA LYS A 17 -24.67 -43.24 -10.03
C LYS A 17 -24.71 -44.73 -9.65
N SER A 18 -25.54 -45.53 -10.33
CA SER A 18 -25.60 -46.98 -10.12
C SER A 18 -24.56 -47.78 -10.95
N SER A 19 -23.75 -47.12 -11.79
CA SER A 19 -22.69 -47.78 -12.55
C SER A 19 -21.51 -48.14 -11.62
N PRO A 20 -21.10 -49.42 -11.51
CA PRO A 20 -19.91 -49.80 -10.74
C PRO A 20 -18.61 -49.44 -11.46
N ASP A 21 -18.62 -49.37 -12.79
CA ASP A 21 -17.53 -48.81 -13.59
C ASP A 21 -17.66 -47.29 -13.60
N LYS A 22 -16.67 -46.61 -13.02
CA LYS A 22 -16.53 -45.16 -12.98
C LYS A 22 -16.19 -44.57 -14.35
N THR A 23 -15.26 -45.22 -15.05
CA THR A 23 -14.76 -44.86 -16.38
C THR A 23 -15.67 -45.33 -17.53
N GLY A 24 -16.77 -46.02 -17.20
CA GLY A 24 -17.63 -46.68 -18.16
C GLY A 24 -18.43 -45.73 -19.05
N THR A 25 -18.79 -46.22 -20.25
CA THR A 25 -19.53 -45.46 -21.26
C THR A 25 -20.83 -44.84 -20.74
N THR A 26 -21.53 -45.49 -19.81
CA THR A 26 -22.75 -44.92 -19.19
C THR A 26 -22.46 -43.61 -18.45
N ARG A 27 -21.35 -43.51 -17.72
CA ARG A 27 -20.96 -42.29 -17.00
C ARG A 27 -20.40 -41.23 -17.96
N ARG A 28 -19.55 -41.63 -18.92
CA ARG A 28 -19.03 -40.75 -19.98
C ARG A 28 -20.14 -40.08 -20.76
N ASN A 29 -21.05 -40.88 -21.32
CA ASN A 29 -22.18 -40.37 -22.10
C ASN A 29 -23.10 -39.51 -21.23
N THR A 30 -23.24 -39.81 -19.93
CA THR A 30 -24.04 -38.94 -19.04
C THR A 30 -23.37 -37.58 -18.85
N LEU A 31 -22.05 -37.51 -18.66
CA LEU A 31 -21.34 -36.22 -18.58
C LEU A 31 -21.53 -35.41 -19.88
N GLN A 32 -21.41 -36.05 -21.05
CA GLN A 32 -21.64 -35.39 -22.34
C GLN A 32 -23.07 -34.83 -22.47
N HIS A 33 -24.11 -35.57 -22.07
CA HIS A 33 -25.48 -35.03 -22.05
C HIS A 33 -25.69 -33.93 -20.99
N LEU A 34 -24.89 -33.84 -19.91
CA LEU A 34 -24.91 -32.69 -19.00
C LEU A 34 -24.27 -31.45 -19.65
N ILE A 35 -23.18 -31.63 -20.40
CA ILE A 35 -22.51 -30.58 -21.19
C ILE A 35 -23.49 -30.03 -22.24
N GLU A 36 -24.06 -30.89 -23.08
CA GLU A 36 -25.07 -30.50 -24.08
C GLU A 36 -26.28 -29.76 -23.46
N ALA A 37 -26.64 -30.11 -22.23
CA ALA A 37 -27.79 -29.54 -21.53
C ALA A 37 -27.58 -28.12 -20.97
N THR A 38 -26.35 -27.60 -20.90
CA THR A 38 -26.10 -26.20 -20.52
C THR A 38 -26.68 -25.23 -21.56
N HIS A 39 -26.70 -25.64 -22.82
CA HIS A 39 -27.28 -24.88 -23.94
C HIS A 39 -28.81 -25.07 -24.09
N SER A 40 -29.48 -25.78 -23.18
CA SER A 40 -30.94 -25.98 -23.20
C SER A 40 -31.71 -24.67 -23.01
N PRO A 41 -32.84 -24.43 -23.70
CA PRO A 41 -33.64 -23.21 -23.50
C PRO A 41 -34.35 -23.11 -22.14
N SER A 42 -34.30 -24.16 -21.28
CA SER A 42 -34.90 -24.13 -19.94
C SER A 42 -33.85 -23.93 -18.84
N SER A 43 -33.99 -22.85 -18.06
CA SER A 43 -33.17 -22.60 -16.86
C SER A 43 -33.12 -23.79 -15.90
N SER A 44 -34.22 -24.54 -15.74
CA SER A 44 -34.26 -25.68 -14.81
C SER A 44 -33.39 -26.85 -15.29
N VAL A 45 -33.29 -27.03 -16.62
CA VAL A 45 -32.40 -28.01 -17.26
C VAL A 45 -30.94 -27.58 -17.10
N LYS A 46 -30.62 -26.30 -17.31
CA LYS A 46 -29.27 -25.75 -17.11
C LYS A 46 -28.79 -25.91 -15.65
N ILE A 47 -29.64 -25.51 -14.69
CA ILE A 47 -29.37 -25.62 -13.25
C ILE A 47 -29.19 -27.10 -12.84
N TYR A 48 -30.05 -28.00 -13.34
CA TYR A 48 -29.90 -29.42 -13.07
C TYR A 48 -28.61 -29.99 -13.68
N ALA A 49 -28.24 -29.57 -14.89
CA ALA A 49 -27.01 -29.99 -15.55
C ALA A 49 -25.76 -29.58 -14.76
N ALA A 50 -25.65 -28.29 -14.42
CA ALA A 50 -24.53 -27.72 -13.66
C ALA A 50 -24.33 -28.42 -12.32
N GLY A 51 -25.38 -28.46 -11.47
CA GLY A 51 -25.31 -29.00 -10.12
C GLY A 51 -25.05 -30.53 -10.02
N ASN A 52 -25.03 -31.26 -11.15
CA ASN A 52 -24.67 -32.68 -11.20
C ASN A 52 -23.32 -32.94 -11.91
N MET A 53 -22.75 -31.95 -12.63
CA MET A 53 -21.58 -32.14 -13.50
C MET A 53 -20.32 -32.59 -12.73
N ALA A 54 -20.10 -32.01 -11.55
CA ALA A 54 -18.95 -32.35 -10.69
C ALA A 54 -18.93 -33.81 -10.19
N GLU A 55 -20.06 -34.54 -10.22
CA GLU A 55 -20.13 -35.94 -9.78
C GLU A 55 -19.55 -36.94 -10.80
N LEU A 56 -19.31 -36.49 -12.03
CA LEU A 56 -18.77 -37.29 -13.15
C LEU A 56 -17.42 -36.75 -13.65
N PHE A 57 -17.10 -35.48 -13.37
CA PHE A 57 -15.96 -34.73 -13.92
C PHE A 57 -14.61 -35.45 -13.80
N GLN A 58 -14.23 -35.86 -12.59
CA GLN A 58 -12.93 -36.51 -12.31
C GLN A 58 -12.76 -37.88 -12.98
N ASP A 59 -13.84 -38.55 -13.42
CA ASP A 59 -13.73 -39.84 -14.10
C ASP A 59 -13.31 -39.69 -15.59
N PHE A 60 -13.38 -38.48 -16.16
CA PHE A 60 -13.13 -38.21 -17.59
C PHE A 60 -12.20 -37.01 -17.86
N PRO A 61 -10.88 -37.15 -17.62
CA PRO A 61 -9.91 -36.07 -17.81
C PRO A 61 -9.86 -35.45 -19.21
N ASP A 62 -10.31 -36.17 -20.23
CA ASP A 62 -10.40 -35.71 -21.62
C ASP A 62 -11.65 -34.87 -21.92
N LEU A 63 -12.62 -34.79 -21.00
CA LEU A 63 -13.82 -33.94 -21.11
C LEU A 63 -13.81 -32.74 -20.15
N GLU A 64 -12.76 -32.58 -19.32
CA GLU A 64 -12.73 -31.56 -18.28
C GLU A 64 -12.77 -30.11 -18.80
N GLU A 65 -12.01 -29.80 -19.85
CA GLU A 65 -11.99 -28.46 -20.46
C GLU A 65 -13.33 -28.14 -21.14
N GLU A 66 -13.99 -29.13 -21.77
CA GLU A 66 -15.31 -28.97 -22.37
C GLU A 66 -16.39 -28.69 -21.30
N ALA A 67 -16.38 -29.48 -20.22
CA ALA A 67 -17.26 -29.29 -19.07
C ALA A 67 -17.05 -27.95 -18.37
N ILE A 68 -15.81 -27.49 -18.19
CA ILE A 68 -15.53 -26.20 -17.55
C ILE A 68 -15.95 -25.02 -18.41
N ASN A 69 -15.69 -25.04 -19.72
CA ASN A 69 -16.15 -23.98 -20.60
C ASN A 69 -17.70 -23.92 -20.66
N ALA A 70 -18.37 -25.08 -20.66
CA ALA A 70 -19.83 -25.15 -20.55
C ALA A 70 -20.37 -24.59 -19.22
N ILE A 71 -19.58 -24.56 -18.13
CA ILE A 71 -19.96 -23.86 -16.88
C ILE A 71 -19.63 -22.37 -16.94
N TYR A 72 -18.58 -21.93 -17.62
CA TYR A 72 -18.32 -20.51 -17.86
C TYR A 72 -19.44 -19.87 -18.71
N ASP A 73 -19.96 -20.57 -19.71
CA ASP A 73 -21.14 -20.13 -20.47
C ASP A 73 -22.37 -19.92 -19.56
N LEU A 74 -22.55 -20.78 -18.54
CA LEU A 74 -23.62 -20.60 -17.55
C LEU A 74 -23.36 -19.46 -16.57
N CYS A 75 -22.10 -19.07 -16.34
CA CYS A 75 -21.75 -17.88 -15.56
C CYS A 75 -22.08 -16.57 -16.30
N GLU A 76 -22.19 -16.59 -17.63
CA GLU A 76 -22.66 -15.49 -18.49
C GLU A 76 -24.16 -15.60 -18.87
N ASP A 77 -24.92 -16.53 -18.29
CA ASP A 77 -26.34 -16.74 -18.59
C ASP A 77 -27.22 -15.51 -18.29
N GLN A 78 -28.36 -15.37 -18.95
CA GLN A 78 -29.30 -14.28 -18.72
C GLN A 78 -30.08 -14.45 -17.40
N ASP A 79 -30.38 -15.68 -16.98
CA ASP A 79 -31.07 -15.97 -15.70
C ASP A 79 -30.06 -16.02 -14.54
N SER A 80 -30.20 -15.11 -13.57
CA SER A 80 -29.33 -15.03 -12.40
C SER A 80 -29.33 -16.32 -11.56
N LYS A 81 -30.39 -17.14 -11.61
CA LYS A 81 -30.41 -18.45 -10.93
C LYS A 81 -29.49 -19.46 -11.60
N VAL A 82 -29.34 -19.36 -12.93
CA VAL A 82 -28.40 -20.19 -13.70
C VAL A 82 -26.97 -19.75 -13.43
N ARG A 83 -26.69 -18.44 -13.50
CA ARG A 83 -25.38 -17.86 -13.12
C ARG A 83 -24.94 -18.28 -11.72
N ILE A 84 -25.83 -18.14 -10.74
CA ILE A 84 -25.60 -18.55 -9.34
C ILE A 84 -25.25 -20.03 -9.19
N GLU A 85 -25.85 -20.93 -9.99
CA GLU A 85 -25.49 -22.35 -9.96
C GLU A 85 -24.16 -22.63 -10.68
N GLY A 86 -23.85 -21.88 -11.75
CA GLY A 86 -22.52 -21.87 -12.36
C GLY A 86 -21.43 -21.52 -11.35
N TYR A 87 -21.60 -20.41 -10.60
CA TYR A 87 -20.63 -19.97 -9.57
C TYR A 87 -20.40 -21.03 -8.48
N ARG A 88 -21.43 -21.75 -8.06
CA ARG A 88 -21.31 -22.88 -7.12
C ARG A 88 -20.58 -24.06 -7.78
N THR A 89 -20.93 -24.37 -9.01
CA THR A 89 -20.36 -25.49 -9.76
C THR A 89 -18.86 -25.31 -9.97
N LEU A 90 -18.37 -24.09 -10.20
CA LEU A 90 -16.92 -23.81 -10.24
C LEU A 90 -16.20 -24.23 -8.95
N ALA A 91 -16.79 -23.99 -7.77
CA ALA A 91 -16.23 -24.47 -6.49
C ALA A 91 -16.31 -25.99 -6.32
N LEU A 92 -17.35 -26.65 -6.85
CA LEU A 92 -17.44 -28.12 -6.86
C LEU A 92 -16.42 -28.75 -7.80
N LEU A 93 -16.17 -28.16 -8.97
CA LEU A 93 -15.17 -28.62 -9.94
C LEU A 93 -13.74 -28.42 -9.43
N SER A 94 -13.42 -27.24 -8.87
CA SER A 94 -12.13 -26.98 -8.20
C SER A 94 -11.85 -27.94 -7.04
N ARG A 95 -12.91 -28.42 -6.36
CA ARG A 95 -12.84 -29.38 -5.25
C ARG A 95 -12.69 -30.83 -5.72
N ALA A 96 -13.17 -31.15 -6.92
CA ALA A 96 -12.96 -32.46 -7.55
C ALA A 96 -11.53 -32.57 -8.12
N GLU A 97 -11.05 -31.52 -8.78
CA GLU A 97 -9.76 -31.49 -9.47
C GLU A 97 -9.00 -30.18 -9.18
N ASN A 98 -8.12 -30.22 -8.18
CA ASN A 98 -7.41 -29.05 -7.64
C ASN A 98 -6.62 -28.23 -8.70
N LYS A 99 -6.28 -28.80 -9.86
CA LYS A 99 -5.59 -28.08 -10.95
C LYS A 99 -6.39 -26.87 -11.46
N TRP A 100 -7.71 -26.87 -11.31
CA TRP A 100 -8.59 -25.77 -11.73
C TRP A 100 -8.70 -24.62 -10.73
N ILE A 101 -8.21 -24.78 -9.49
CA ILE A 101 -8.33 -23.77 -8.43
C ILE A 101 -7.85 -22.39 -8.89
N LYS A 102 -6.73 -22.28 -9.63
CA LYS A 102 -6.26 -20.95 -10.09
C LYS A 102 -7.22 -20.29 -11.08
N ARG A 103 -7.62 -21.01 -12.15
CA ARG A 103 -8.47 -20.46 -13.23
C ARG A 103 -9.87 -20.12 -12.70
N ASN A 104 -10.44 -21.00 -11.89
CA ASN A 104 -11.76 -20.79 -11.28
C ASN A 104 -11.74 -19.69 -10.20
N ALA A 105 -10.67 -19.57 -9.40
CA ALA A 105 -10.53 -18.46 -8.46
C ALA A 105 -10.41 -17.11 -9.19
N ASP A 106 -9.70 -17.02 -10.32
CA ASP A 106 -9.61 -15.77 -11.09
C ASP A 106 -10.96 -15.35 -11.68
N VAL A 107 -11.67 -16.29 -12.32
CA VAL A 107 -13.05 -16.06 -12.81
C VAL A 107 -13.97 -15.61 -11.67
N LEU A 108 -13.92 -16.28 -10.51
CA LEU A 108 -14.71 -15.88 -9.33
C LEU A 108 -14.29 -14.51 -8.77
N VAL A 109 -13.02 -14.12 -8.84
CA VAL A 109 -12.58 -12.76 -8.48
C VAL A 109 -13.15 -11.73 -9.44
N GLN A 110 -13.09 -11.96 -10.76
CA GLN A 110 -13.70 -11.05 -11.74
C GLN A 110 -15.21 -10.87 -11.50
N LEU A 111 -15.91 -11.94 -11.10
CA LEU A 111 -17.34 -11.95 -10.77
C LEU A 111 -17.72 -11.22 -9.47
N LEU A 112 -16.76 -10.80 -8.63
CA LEU A 112 -17.05 -9.88 -7.51
C LEU A 112 -17.61 -8.52 -7.99
N GLN A 113 -17.44 -8.19 -9.28
CA GLN A 113 -17.94 -6.96 -9.89
C GLN A 113 -19.43 -7.02 -10.27
N SER A 114 -20.12 -8.16 -10.10
CA SER A 114 -21.57 -8.23 -10.36
C SER A 114 -22.32 -7.21 -9.52
N ASP A 115 -23.22 -6.45 -10.14
CA ASP A 115 -24.04 -5.46 -9.45
C ASP A 115 -25.22 -6.11 -8.67
N GLU A 116 -25.43 -7.42 -8.83
CA GLU A 116 -26.45 -8.22 -8.12
C GLU A 116 -25.95 -8.69 -6.74
N PRO A 117 -26.48 -8.17 -5.60
CA PRO A 117 -25.95 -8.50 -4.28
C PRO A 117 -26.08 -9.99 -3.91
N ASN A 118 -27.09 -10.66 -4.47
CA ASN A 118 -27.29 -12.10 -4.27
C ASN A 118 -26.21 -12.94 -4.96
N GLU A 119 -25.70 -12.49 -6.10
CA GLU A 119 -24.60 -13.13 -6.83
C GLU A 119 -23.27 -12.95 -6.09
N VAL A 120 -22.93 -11.71 -5.71
CA VAL A 120 -21.71 -11.41 -4.95
C VAL A 120 -21.68 -12.22 -3.64
N ASN A 121 -22.83 -12.39 -2.97
CA ASN A 121 -22.94 -13.22 -1.77
C ASN A 121 -22.79 -14.74 -1.99
N VAL A 122 -22.83 -15.23 -3.24
CA VAL A 122 -22.47 -16.61 -3.62
C VAL A 122 -21.01 -16.67 -4.05
N VAL A 123 -20.54 -15.71 -4.85
CA VAL A 123 -19.14 -15.58 -5.28
C VAL A 123 -18.19 -15.48 -4.08
N ARG A 124 -18.49 -14.62 -3.10
CA ARG A 124 -17.73 -14.50 -1.83
C ARG A 124 -17.61 -15.84 -1.10
N LYS A 125 -18.68 -16.66 -1.06
CA LYS A 125 -18.64 -18.01 -0.44
C LYS A 125 -17.77 -18.96 -1.25
N ALA A 126 -17.90 -18.97 -2.58
CA ALA A 126 -17.07 -19.78 -3.46
C ALA A 126 -15.57 -19.43 -3.32
N LEU A 127 -15.22 -18.16 -3.15
CA LEU A 127 -13.84 -17.73 -2.87
C LEU A 127 -13.35 -18.15 -1.47
N VAL A 128 -14.21 -18.05 -0.44
CA VAL A 128 -13.90 -18.60 0.90
C VAL A 128 -13.73 -20.13 0.87
N GLU A 129 -14.41 -20.84 -0.03
CA GLU A 129 -14.17 -22.27 -0.28
C GLU A 129 -12.84 -22.52 -1.01
N HIS A 130 -12.46 -21.72 -2.02
CA HIS A 130 -11.16 -21.85 -2.70
C HIS A 130 -9.98 -21.61 -1.74
N LEU A 131 -10.09 -20.63 -0.83
CA LEU A 131 -9.12 -20.43 0.27
C LEU A 131 -9.00 -21.64 1.21
N GLN A 132 -10.02 -22.51 1.29
CA GLN A 132 -9.98 -23.76 2.07
C GLN A 132 -9.47 -24.97 1.26
N MET A 133 -9.44 -24.88 -0.08
CA MET A 133 -8.87 -25.90 -0.96
C MET A 133 -7.36 -25.71 -1.14
N ASP A 134 -6.95 -24.51 -1.56
CA ASP A 134 -5.55 -24.09 -1.63
C ASP A 134 -5.45 -22.58 -1.37
N ALA A 135 -5.13 -22.23 -0.13
CA ALA A 135 -4.91 -20.86 0.31
C ALA A 135 -3.78 -20.17 -0.46
N ARG A 136 -2.69 -20.89 -0.77
CA ARG A 136 -1.49 -20.34 -1.40
C ARG A 136 -1.73 -19.96 -2.85
N VAL A 137 -2.45 -20.79 -3.60
CA VAL A 137 -2.86 -20.50 -4.98
C VAL A 137 -3.90 -19.37 -4.99
N THR A 138 -4.91 -19.43 -4.13
CA THR A 138 -6.02 -18.47 -4.11
C THR A 138 -5.56 -17.06 -3.67
N LEU A 139 -4.73 -16.95 -2.63
CA LEU A 139 -4.12 -15.66 -2.24
C LEU A 139 -3.15 -15.14 -3.31
N GLY A 140 -2.52 -16.02 -4.09
CA GLY A 140 -1.74 -15.66 -5.27
C GLY A 140 -2.58 -14.93 -6.32
N VAL A 141 -3.76 -15.47 -6.66
CA VAL A 141 -4.72 -14.81 -7.57
C VAL A 141 -5.17 -13.45 -7.01
N PHE A 142 -5.42 -13.34 -5.70
CA PHE A 142 -5.77 -12.05 -5.10
C PHE A 142 -4.62 -11.05 -5.20
N CYS A 143 -3.36 -11.49 -5.06
CA CYS A 143 -2.20 -10.63 -5.24
C CYS A 143 -2.03 -10.20 -6.71
N ASP A 144 -2.23 -11.11 -7.67
CA ASP A 144 -2.21 -10.81 -9.11
C ASP A 144 -3.21 -9.68 -9.48
N GLN A 145 -4.34 -9.59 -8.75
CA GLN A 145 -5.39 -8.57 -8.96
C GLN A 145 -5.27 -7.34 -8.01
N ILE A 146 -4.52 -7.44 -6.90
CA ILE A 146 -4.25 -6.31 -5.99
C ILE A 146 -3.06 -5.45 -6.45
N VAL A 147 -2.04 -6.05 -7.06
CA VAL A 147 -0.84 -5.31 -7.52
C VAL A 147 -1.21 -4.41 -8.69
N PRO A 148 -1.08 -3.07 -8.59
CA PRO A 148 -1.35 -2.19 -9.71
C PRO A 148 -0.36 -2.45 -10.86
N PRO A 149 -0.79 -2.43 -12.14
CA PRO A 149 0.08 -2.72 -13.27
C PRO A 149 1.23 -1.71 -13.44
N ASP A 150 2.22 -2.05 -14.27
CA ASP A 150 3.31 -1.15 -14.67
C ASP A 150 3.08 -0.47 -16.03
N GLN A 151 2.03 -0.88 -16.74
CA GLN A 151 1.70 -0.36 -18.08
C GLN A 151 0.72 0.80 -17.97
N VAL A 152 0.84 1.78 -18.89
CA VAL A 152 -0.16 2.85 -19.03
C VAL A 152 -1.37 2.30 -19.75
N MET A 153 -2.55 2.61 -19.23
CA MET A 153 -3.84 2.11 -19.66
C MET A 153 -4.76 3.28 -20.04
N ASP A 154 -5.87 3.02 -20.72
CA ASP A 154 -6.95 4.01 -20.80
C ASP A 154 -7.68 4.15 -19.46
N GLU A 155 -8.46 5.23 -19.32
CA GLU A 155 -9.15 5.59 -18.07
C GLU A 155 -10.26 4.59 -17.71
N GLU A 156 -10.85 3.88 -18.68
CA GLU A 156 -11.92 2.91 -18.44
C GLU A 156 -11.36 1.57 -17.94
N GLU A 157 -10.31 1.03 -18.55
CA GLU A 157 -9.67 -0.19 -18.07
C GLU A 157 -8.96 0.02 -16.72
N GLN A 158 -8.35 1.19 -16.51
CA GLN A 158 -7.80 1.58 -15.20
C GLN A 158 -8.90 1.64 -14.14
N ALA A 159 -10.04 2.28 -14.42
CA ALA A 159 -11.16 2.36 -13.48
C ALA A 159 -11.80 0.97 -13.18
N MET A 160 -11.89 0.08 -14.17
CA MET A 160 -12.33 -1.31 -13.95
C MET A 160 -11.35 -2.07 -13.03
N ARG A 161 -10.03 -1.95 -13.26
CA ARG A 161 -9.03 -2.58 -12.40
C ARG A 161 -9.03 -2.00 -10.99
N ASP A 162 -9.21 -0.69 -10.82
CA ASP A 162 -9.32 -0.07 -9.50
C ASP A 162 -10.60 -0.45 -8.74
N ARG A 163 -11.73 -0.64 -9.45
CA ARG A 163 -12.95 -1.24 -8.88
C ARG A 163 -12.68 -2.66 -8.39
N LEU A 164 -12.11 -3.52 -9.25
CA LEU A 164 -11.81 -4.92 -8.90
C LEU A 164 -10.83 -5.03 -7.72
N ARG A 165 -9.72 -4.28 -7.78
CA ARG A 165 -8.70 -4.16 -6.73
C ARG A 165 -9.29 -3.76 -5.38
N SER A 166 -10.24 -2.83 -5.38
CA SER A 166 -10.99 -2.41 -4.18
C SER A 166 -11.89 -3.53 -3.65
N LEU A 167 -12.57 -4.28 -4.52
CA LEU A 167 -13.44 -5.41 -4.15
C LEU A 167 -12.66 -6.61 -3.59
N VAL A 168 -11.45 -6.88 -4.10
CA VAL A 168 -10.57 -7.92 -3.54
C VAL A 168 -10.04 -7.50 -2.16
N LEU A 169 -9.68 -6.23 -1.96
CA LEU A 169 -9.28 -5.73 -0.63
C LEU A 169 -10.45 -5.77 0.37
N ASP A 170 -11.67 -5.41 -0.04
CA ASP A 170 -12.89 -5.60 0.76
C ASP A 170 -13.08 -7.07 1.16
N PHE A 171 -13.03 -7.99 0.19
CA PHE A 171 -13.20 -9.42 0.42
C PHE A 171 -12.18 -9.98 1.43
N VAL A 172 -10.89 -9.70 1.22
CA VAL A 172 -9.80 -10.18 2.09
C VAL A 172 -9.89 -9.60 3.50
N THR A 173 -10.43 -8.40 3.65
CA THR A 173 -10.61 -7.72 4.95
C THR A 173 -11.85 -8.21 5.70
N ASN A 174 -13.00 -8.32 5.02
CA ASN A 174 -14.31 -8.48 5.67
C ASN A 174 -14.84 -9.91 5.70
N GLU A 175 -14.57 -10.74 4.69
CA GLU A 175 -15.05 -12.14 4.64
C GLU A 175 -14.08 -13.11 5.34
N VAL A 176 -12.75 -12.88 5.21
CA VAL A 176 -11.73 -13.74 5.83
C VAL A 176 -11.59 -13.40 7.32
N LYS A 177 -12.48 -13.96 8.13
CA LYS A 177 -12.55 -13.69 9.58
C LYS A 177 -11.28 -14.12 10.30
N LYS A 178 -10.96 -13.48 11.44
CA LYS A 178 -9.73 -13.74 12.23
C LYS A 178 -9.49 -15.21 12.62
N ASP A 179 -10.55 -16.00 12.81
CA ASP A 179 -10.45 -17.45 13.06
C ASP A 179 -10.40 -18.33 11.78
N GLN A 180 -10.71 -17.76 10.62
CA GLN A 180 -10.41 -18.37 9.31
C GLN A 180 -8.96 -18.12 8.91
N TRP A 181 -8.42 -16.92 9.16
CA TRP A 181 -6.99 -16.63 8.97
C TRP A 181 -6.10 -17.68 9.66
N LYS A 182 -6.39 -18.05 10.92
CA LYS A 182 -5.69 -19.12 11.65
C LYS A 182 -5.67 -20.50 10.96
N LYS A 183 -6.53 -20.74 9.96
CA LYS A 183 -6.64 -22.01 9.19
C LYS A 183 -6.08 -21.87 7.78
N VAL A 184 -6.27 -20.71 7.15
CA VAL A 184 -5.89 -20.39 5.78
C VAL A 184 -4.41 -19.95 5.70
N ALA A 185 -3.91 -19.29 6.74
CA ALA A 185 -2.55 -18.78 6.83
C ALA A 185 -1.54 -19.88 7.24
N THR A 186 -1.26 -20.81 6.32
CA THR A 186 -0.02 -21.61 6.42
C THR A 186 1.19 -20.71 6.15
N PRO A 187 2.42 -21.06 6.58
CA PRO A 187 3.59 -20.24 6.32
C PRO A 187 3.80 -19.92 4.83
N GLU A 188 3.52 -20.89 3.95
CA GLU A 188 3.66 -20.75 2.50
C GLU A 188 2.57 -19.88 1.86
N ALA A 189 1.40 -19.78 2.52
CA ALA A 189 0.30 -18.90 2.14
C ALA A 189 0.51 -17.47 2.65
N GLU A 190 1.03 -17.30 3.88
CA GLU A 190 1.48 -16.01 4.40
C GLU A 190 2.62 -15.45 3.54
N ASP A 191 3.64 -16.25 3.19
CA ASP A 191 4.77 -15.81 2.37
C ASP A 191 4.33 -15.31 0.99
N VAL A 192 3.34 -15.95 0.34
CA VAL A 192 2.78 -15.48 -0.94
C VAL A 192 2.03 -14.16 -0.76
N LEU A 193 1.14 -14.07 0.22
CA LEU A 193 0.34 -12.88 0.50
C LEU A 193 1.22 -11.68 0.87
N ILE A 194 2.21 -11.89 1.74
CA ILE A 194 3.19 -10.88 2.13
C ILE A 194 4.01 -10.44 0.91
N SER A 195 4.49 -11.38 0.08
CA SER A 195 5.28 -11.03 -1.10
C SER A 195 4.49 -10.17 -2.09
N GLY A 196 3.24 -10.55 -2.40
CA GLY A 196 2.38 -9.77 -3.30
C GLY A 196 2.01 -8.40 -2.75
N LEU A 197 1.60 -8.32 -1.48
CA LEU A 197 1.26 -7.05 -0.84
C LEU A 197 2.47 -6.12 -0.68
N MET A 198 3.68 -6.65 -0.48
CA MET A 198 4.92 -5.86 -0.48
C MET A 198 5.28 -5.30 -1.86
N VAL A 199 4.80 -5.89 -2.97
CA VAL A 199 4.92 -5.33 -4.32
C VAL A 199 3.83 -4.28 -4.59
N ALA A 200 2.62 -4.45 -4.05
CA ALA A 200 1.54 -3.47 -4.17
C ALA A 200 1.78 -2.20 -3.33
N LEU A 201 2.30 -2.34 -2.11
CA LEU A 201 2.43 -1.27 -1.12
C LEU A 201 3.14 0.00 -1.60
N PRO A 202 4.25 -0.04 -2.36
CA PRO A 202 4.89 1.15 -2.91
C PRO A 202 3.92 2.00 -3.76
N LYS A 203 3.14 1.35 -4.63
CA LYS A 203 2.17 1.98 -5.55
C LYS A 203 0.87 2.41 -4.85
N ALA A 204 0.46 1.69 -3.80
CA ALA A 204 -0.83 1.86 -3.12
C ALA A 204 -1.09 3.29 -2.61
N GLY A 205 -2.35 3.74 -2.69
CA GLY A 205 -2.83 5.00 -2.13
C GLY A 205 -2.80 5.02 -0.59
N ARG A 206 -3.15 6.17 0.03
CA ARG A 206 -3.14 6.32 1.50
C ARG A 206 -4.07 5.34 2.21
N THR A 207 -5.35 5.28 1.80
CA THR A 207 -6.37 4.40 2.37
C THR A 207 -6.03 2.92 2.15
N GLU A 208 -5.59 2.58 0.94
CA GLU A 208 -5.17 1.22 0.56
C GLU A 208 -3.96 0.76 1.39
N THR A 209 -2.98 1.65 1.61
CA THR A 209 -1.83 1.38 2.49
C THR A 209 -2.28 1.11 3.92
N GLN A 210 -3.30 1.82 4.42
CA GLN A 210 -3.84 1.56 5.75
C GLN A 210 -4.49 0.17 5.83
N ILE A 211 -5.37 -0.17 4.89
CA ILE A 211 -6.06 -1.48 4.81
C ILE A 211 -5.04 -2.62 4.72
N ILE A 212 -4.11 -2.53 3.76
CA ILE A 212 -3.09 -3.56 3.53
C ILE A 212 -2.23 -3.78 4.79
N VAL A 213 -1.87 -2.72 5.53
CA VAL A 213 -1.02 -2.86 6.73
C VAL A 213 -1.81 -3.27 7.96
N GLN A 214 -2.86 -2.53 8.34
CA GLN A 214 -3.57 -2.71 9.60
C GLN A 214 -4.53 -3.91 9.57
N ASP A 215 -5.32 -4.01 8.49
CA ASP A 215 -6.46 -4.92 8.44
C ASP A 215 -6.11 -6.28 7.82
N ILE A 216 -5.08 -6.33 6.97
CA ILE A 216 -4.58 -7.57 6.36
C ILE A 216 -3.25 -8.01 7.00
N LEU A 217 -2.12 -7.36 6.69
CA LEU A 217 -0.77 -7.83 7.05
C LEU A 217 -0.57 -7.98 8.58
N LEU A 218 -1.05 -7.05 9.39
CA LEU A 218 -0.90 -7.12 10.85
C LEU A 218 -1.85 -8.13 11.53
N GLN A 219 -2.68 -8.87 10.80
CA GLN A 219 -3.41 -10.04 11.31
C GLN A 219 -2.60 -11.34 11.17
N LEU A 220 -1.57 -11.36 10.31
CA LEU A 220 -0.74 -12.53 10.00
C LEU A 220 0.21 -12.90 11.16
N GLN A 221 0.52 -14.18 11.28
CA GLN A 221 1.30 -14.71 12.41
C GLN A 221 2.80 -14.45 12.29
N SER A 222 3.36 -14.56 11.07
CA SER A 222 4.75 -14.19 10.76
C SER A 222 5.10 -12.71 10.96
N LEU A 223 4.08 -11.85 11.09
CA LEU A 223 4.19 -10.41 11.35
C LEU A 223 3.82 -10.02 12.80
N ASN A 224 3.67 -11.00 13.71
CA ASN A 224 3.63 -10.74 15.15
C ASN A 224 5.01 -10.56 15.79
N THR A 225 6.11 -10.87 15.08
CA THR A 225 7.48 -10.86 15.61
C THR A 225 8.47 -10.22 14.63
N ARG A 226 9.68 -9.94 15.11
CA ARG A 226 10.77 -9.40 14.27
C ARG A 226 11.24 -10.46 13.26
N SER A 227 10.86 -10.29 12.01
CA SER A 227 11.26 -11.12 10.86
C SER A 227 11.85 -10.25 9.73
N THR A 228 12.48 -10.87 8.73
CA THR A 228 12.94 -10.17 7.51
C THR A 228 11.78 -9.47 6.79
N SER A 229 10.62 -10.14 6.71
CA SER A 229 9.38 -9.60 6.15
C SER A 229 8.86 -8.39 6.95
N ALA A 230 8.86 -8.48 8.28
CA ALA A 230 8.45 -7.38 9.14
C ALA A 230 9.40 -6.17 9.06
N ALA A 231 10.70 -6.40 8.91
CA ALA A 231 11.68 -5.35 8.66
C ALA A 231 11.50 -4.69 7.27
N GLY A 232 11.21 -5.49 6.24
CA GLY A 232 10.88 -5.01 4.89
C GLY A 232 9.64 -4.11 4.89
N LEU A 233 8.56 -4.56 5.54
CA LEU A 233 7.34 -3.78 5.76
C LEU A 233 7.63 -2.45 6.46
N CYS A 234 8.40 -2.49 7.54
CA CYS A 234 8.83 -1.29 8.28
C CYS A 234 9.59 -0.30 7.40
N GLN A 235 10.50 -0.76 6.53
CA GLN A 235 11.23 0.12 5.60
C GLN A 235 10.34 0.65 4.46
N CYS A 236 9.38 -0.13 3.95
CA CYS A 236 8.42 0.33 2.95
C CYS A 236 7.54 1.47 3.48
N ILE A 237 7.01 1.33 4.71
CA ILE A 237 6.20 2.39 5.34
C ILE A 237 7.06 3.60 5.72
N LEU A 238 8.31 3.41 6.16
CA LEU A 238 9.26 4.51 6.33
C LEU A 238 9.57 5.24 5.02
N ALA A 239 9.67 4.56 3.88
CA ALA A 239 9.86 5.21 2.57
C ALA A 239 8.67 6.12 2.23
N LYS A 240 7.44 5.58 2.21
CA LYS A 240 6.22 6.38 1.96
C LYS A 240 6.06 7.54 2.94
N ALA A 241 6.43 7.35 4.22
CA ALA A 241 6.45 8.42 5.21
C ALA A 241 7.51 9.51 4.91
N ARG A 242 8.72 9.12 4.49
CA ARG A 242 9.81 10.04 4.11
C ARG A 242 9.43 10.87 2.88
N ASP A 243 8.74 10.28 1.92
CA ASP A 243 8.26 10.94 0.70
C ASP A 243 7.13 11.91 1.00
N ALA A 244 6.11 11.48 1.75
CA ALA A 244 5.00 12.32 2.21
C ALA A 244 5.48 13.53 3.04
N ARG A 245 6.49 13.31 3.90
CA ARG A 245 7.20 14.37 4.64
C ARG A 245 7.96 15.31 3.72
N SER A 246 8.54 14.82 2.62
CA SER A 246 9.18 15.67 1.61
C SER A 246 8.14 16.58 0.94
N THR A 247 6.96 16.06 0.60
CA THR A 247 5.84 16.83 0.07
C THR A 247 5.40 17.92 1.06
N ASP A 248 5.07 17.58 2.30
CA ASP A 248 4.61 18.56 3.31
C ASP A 248 5.65 19.66 3.58
N LEU A 249 6.94 19.30 3.68
CA LEU A 249 8.02 20.27 3.96
C LEU A 249 8.45 21.10 2.74
N SER A 250 8.16 20.65 1.52
CA SER A 250 8.44 21.40 0.28
C SER A 250 7.62 22.68 0.16
N VAL A 251 6.45 22.73 0.82
CA VAL A 251 5.56 23.89 0.81
C VAL A 251 6.23 25.03 1.59
N ALA A 252 6.49 26.15 0.90
CA ALA A 252 7.17 27.32 1.46
C ALA A 252 6.29 28.18 2.39
N GLU A 253 5.37 27.55 3.12
CA GLU A 253 4.49 28.19 4.10
C GLU A 253 5.23 28.54 5.39
N LYS A 254 4.75 29.62 6.03
CA LYS A 254 5.18 30.05 7.37
C LYS A 254 4.80 29.04 8.46
N ILE A 255 3.64 28.39 8.30
CA ILE A 255 3.12 27.34 9.15
C ILE A 255 2.60 26.23 8.23
N ALA A 256 3.34 25.13 8.12
CA ALA A 256 3.03 23.99 7.26
C ALA A 256 2.32 22.87 8.05
N PRO A 257 1.14 22.38 7.61
CA PRO A 257 0.48 21.23 8.21
C PRO A 257 1.02 19.90 7.66
N LEU A 258 1.10 18.86 8.50
CA LEU A 258 1.57 17.51 8.10
C LEU A 258 0.49 16.66 7.42
N ASN A 259 -0.19 17.22 6.41
CA ASN A 259 -1.37 16.64 5.76
C ASN A 259 -1.12 15.30 5.05
N HIS A 260 0.07 15.09 4.49
CA HIS A 260 0.44 13.83 3.83
C HIS A 260 1.16 12.88 4.79
N THR A 261 1.94 13.42 5.72
CA THR A 261 2.76 12.65 6.66
C THR A 261 1.92 12.00 7.76
N ARG A 262 0.92 12.71 8.31
CA ARG A 262 0.18 12.29 9.53
C ARG A 262 -0.38 10.86 9.49
N PRO A 263 -1.02 10.37 8.40
CA PRO A 263 -1.50 8.98 8.33
C PRO A 263 -0.40 7.92 8.51
N TYR A 264 0.82 8.21 8.05
CA TYR A 264 1.95 7.29 8.21
C TYR A 264 2.52 7.30 9.64
N LEU A 265 2.33 8.38 10.42
CA LEU A 265 2.81 8.45 11.80
C LEU A 265 2.10 7.45 12.71
N GLU A 266 0.81 7.21 12.48
CA GLU A 266 0.03 6.16 13.15
C GLU A 266 0.55 4.76 12.79
N LEU A 267 0.76 4.48 11.50
CA LEU A 267 1.36 3.22 11.02
C LEU A 267 2.75 2.99 11.62
N LEU A 268 3.59 4.04 11.72
CA LEU A 268 4.91 3.96 12.33
C LEU A 268 4.84 3.70 13.85
N ASN A 269 3.90 4.29 14.58
CA ASN A 269 3.66 3.98 16.00
C ASN A 269 3.30 2.49 16.16
N ILE A 270 2.28 2.03 15.40
CA ILE A 270 1.81 0.64 15.44
C ILE A 270 2.99 -0.32 15.14
N LEU A 271 3.73 -0.12 14.05
CA LEU A 271 4.79 -1.05 13.63
C LEU A 271 6.00 -1.07 14.58
N PHE A 272 6.50 0.10 15.03
CA PHE A 272 7.79 0.20 15.73
C PHE A 272 7.69 0.22 17.25
N LEU A 273 6.60 0.77 17.80
CA LEU A 273 6.43 1.01 19.24
C LEU A 273 5.47 -0.01 19.86
N GLN A 274 4.28 -0.18 19.27
CA GLN A 274 3.26 -1.13 19.76
C GLN A 274 3.62 -2.59 19.43
N ARG A 275 3.80 -2.90 18.13
CA ARG A 275 4.12 -4.26 17.61
C ARG A 275 5.63 -4.57 17.65
N LYS A 276 6.48 -3.56 17.86
CA LYS A 276 7.94 -3.66 18.09
C LYS A 276 8.76 -4.32 16.96
N LEU A 277 8.21 -4.30 15.74
CA LEU A 277 8.73 -4.99 14.56
C LEU A 277 9.98 -4.34 13.98
N GLY A 278 10.01 -3.00 13.95
CA GLY A 278 11.12 -2.23 13.35
C GLY A 278 12.29 -1.95 14.29
N ASN A 279 13.38 -1.45 13.70
CA ASN A 279 14.51 -0.85 14.39
C ASN A 279 14.18 0.60 14.79
N LEU A 280 14.47 0.99 16.04
CA LEU A 280 14.16 2.34 16.51
C LEU A 280 15.12 3.41 15.95
N GLU A 281 16.34 3.04 15.54
CA GLU A 281 17.26 3.98 14.90
C GLU A 281 16.70 4.50 13.56
N ASP A 282 16.07 3.63 12.77
CA ASP A 282 15.43 3.97 11.50
C ASP A 282 14.22 4.90 11.67
N LEU A 283 13.40 4.64 12.70
CA LEU A 283 12.28 5.50 13.11
C LEU A 283 12.77 6.87 13.57
N PHE A 284 13.81 6.90 14.41
CA PHE A 284 14.38 8.15 14.88
C PHE A 284 15.02 8.95 13.73
N GLY A 285 15.70 8.29 12.79
CA GLY A 285 16.19 8.92 11.56
C GLY A 285 15.08 9.50 10.67
N PHE A 286 13.85 8.99 10.75
CA PHE A 286 12.69 9.62 10.14
C PHE A 286 12.24 10.89 10.89
N TYR A 287 12.26 10.90 12.23
CA TYR A 287 11.93 12.09 13.02
C TYR A 287 13.00 13.20 12.97
N GLN A 288 14.29 12.87 12.85
CA GLN A 288 15.41 13.83 12.93
C GLN A 288 15.23 15.14 12.12
N PRO A 289 14.75 15.13 10.86
CA PRO A 289 14.52 16.37 10.11
C PRO A 289 13.29 17.19 10.58
N LEU A 290 12.23 16.53 11.06
CA LEU A 290 11.02 17.21 11.56
C LEU A 290 11.28 17.96 12.87
N ILE A 291 12.28 17.52 13.62
CA ILE A 291 12.58 17.99 14.97
C ILE A 291 13.70 19.04 15.00
N ALA A 292 14.31 19.36 13.85
CA ALA A 292 15.21 20.50 13.74
C ALA A 292 14.44 21.79 14.08
N LYS A 293 15.00 22.66 14.93
CA LYS A 293 14.28 23.81 15.52
C LYS A 293 13.56 24.70 14.49
N SER A 294 14.20 24.98 13.36
CA SER A 294 13.63 25.77 12.25
C SER A 294 12.54 25.06 11.43
N VAL A 295 12.47 23.72 11.50
CA VAL A 295 11.41 22.91 10.89
C VAL A 295 10.25 22.77 11.86
N LEU A 296 10.53 22.39 13.11
CA LEU A 296 9.49 22.22 14.14
C LEU A 296 8.72 23.52 14.38
N GLN A 297 9.40 24.67 14.48
CA GLN A 297 8.74 25.98 14.61
C GLN A 297 7.92 26.39 13.36
N ARG A 298 8.14 25.77 12.21
CA ARG A 298 7.34 25.92 10.99
C ARG A 298 6.16 24.95 10.90
N LEU A 299 6.05 23.93 11.75
CA LEU A 299 4.89 23.03 11.74
C LEU A 299 3.67 23.68 12.38
N ALA A 300 2.45 23.25 12.04
CA ALA A 300 1.26 23.63 12.80
C ALA A 300 1.37 23.17 14.27
N PRO A 301 0.90 23.94 15.28
CA PRO A 301 1.02 23.55 16.70
C PRO A 301 0.43 22.16 17.03
N GLN A 302 -0.63 21.78 16.31
CA GLN A 302 -1.24 20.45 16.31
C GLN A 302 -0.21 19.34 16.02
N ASP A 303 0.62 19.56 14.99
CA ASP A 303 1.63 18.63 14.50
C ASP A 303 2.93 18.72 15.32
N GLN A 304 3.27 19.90 15.86
CA GLN A 304 4.39 20.05 16.81
C GLN A 304 4.17 19.14 18.04
N LEU A 305 2.97 19.19 18.64
CA LEU A 305 2.59 18.32 19.75
C LEU A 305 2.62 16.83 19.36
N LEU A 306 2.09 16.48 18.18
CA LEU A 306 2.05 15.10 17.69
C LEU A 306 3.46 14.51 17.51
N ILE A 307 4.39 15.26 16.92
CA ILE A 307 5.78 14.82 16.76
C ILE A 307 6.49 14.69 18.11
N ILE A 308 6.20 15.55 19.09
CA ILE A 308 6.79 15.48 20.43
C ILE A 308 6.23 14.29 21.23
N LEU A 309 4.95 13.97 21.10
CA LEU A 309 4.36 12.75 21.67
C LEU A 309 5.01 11.50 21.06
N ALA A 310 5.10 11.41 19.73
CA ALA A 310 5.70 10.27 19.05
C ALA A 310 7.20 10.09 19.35
N LEU A 311 7.96 11.19 19.49
CA LEU A 311 9.32 11.17 20.02
C LEU A 311 9.36 10.63 21.46
N THR A 312 8.45 11.08 22.32
CA THR A 312 8.42 10.68 23.74
C THR A 312 8.13 9.19 23.88
N GLU A 313 7.14 8.66 23.17
CA GLU A 313 6.86 7.23 23.08
C GLU A 313 8.08 6.45 22.54
N THR A 314 8.82 7.02 21.58
CA THR A 314 10.06 6.43 21.05
C THR A 314 11.17 6.40 22.10
N VAL A 315 11.38 7.46 22.90
CA VAL A 315 12.37 7.50 24.00
C VAL A 315 12.02 6.49 25.09
N VAL A 316 10.75 6.46 25.53
CA VAL A 316 10.26 5.51 26.54
C VAL A 316 10.44 4.07 26.05
N THR A 317 10.10 3.81 24.79
CA THR A 317 10.26 2.49 24.16
C THR A 317 11.73 2.09 24.05
N ALA A 318 12.63 3.00 23.66
CA ALA A 318 14.07 2.76 23.59
C ALA A 318 14.69 2.53 24.99
N LYS A 319 14.29 3.30 25.99
CA LYS A 319 14.70 3.11 27.40
C LYS A 319 14.30 1.72 27.92
N SER A 320 13.13 1.21 27.53
CA SER A 320 12.61 -0.09 27.97
C SER A 320 13.26 -1.33 27.33
N ARG A 321 14.27 -1.15 26.46
CA ARG A 321 14.95 -2.24 25.75
C ARG A 321 16.47 -2.07 25.91
N ASP A 322 17.15 -3.05 26.50
CA ASP A 322 18.58 -2.90 26.86
C ASP A 322 19.50 -2.57 25.68
N GLN A 323 19.24 -3.17 24.51
CA GLN A 323 19.94 -2.89 23.25
C GLN A 323 19.78 -1.42 22.79
N ASP A 324 18.64 -0.78 23.08
CA ASP A 324 18.23 0.52 22.58
C ASP A 324 18.49 1.65 23.61
N GLN A 325 19.00 1.34 24.82
CA GLN A 325 19.32 2.35 25.85
C GLN A 325 20.33 3.42 25.38
N LYS A 326 21.24 3.07 24.46
CA LYS A 326 22.17 4.02 23.85
C LYS A 326 21.42 5.03 22.96
N LEU A 327 20.45 4.55 22.18
CA LEU A 327 19.59 5.37 21.34
C LEU A 327 18.70 6.28 22.21
N ALA A 328 18.13 5.79 23.31
CA ALA A 328 17.34 6.62 24.23
C ALA A 328 18.10 7.87 24.71
N LYS A 329 19.40 7.72 24.99
CA LYS A 329 20.32 8.81 25.38
C LYS A 329 20.61 9.75 24.20
N ASP A 330 20.87 9.23 23.01
CA ASP A 330 21.11 10.03 21.80
C ASP A 330 19.86 10.84 21.37
N ILE A 331 18.65 10.25 21.48
CA ILE A 331 17.39 10.96 21.25
C ILE A 331 17.25 12.11 22.24
N LEU A 332 17.39 11.91 23.55
CA LEU A 332 17.28 13.02 24.53
C LEU A 332 18.27 14.16 24.27
N VAL A 333 19.48 13.85 23.77
CA VAL A 333 20.50 14.87 23.43
C VAL A 333 20.14 15.64 22.17
N ARG A 334 19.69 14.96 21.11
CA ARG A 334 19.30 15.63 19.85
C ARG A 334 17.96 16.34 19.97
N ALA A 335 17.03 15.78 20.75
CA ALA A 335 15.68 16.30 21.00
C ALA A 335 15.60 17.26 22.21
N HIS A 336 16.70 17.85 22.67
CA HIS A 336 16.73 18.69 23.88
C HIS A 336 15.77 19.90 23.81
N PHE A 337 15.56 20.47 22.62
CA PHE A 337 14.58 21.55 22.40
C PHE A 337 13.13 21.10 22.69
N CYS A 338 12.82 19.79 22.84
CA CYS A 338 11.48 19.36 23.28
C CYS A 338 11.17 19.89 24.68
N PHE A 339 12.17 19.98 25.56
CA PHE A 339 12.01 20.63 26.88
C PHE A 339 11.82 22.15 26.74
N GLU A 340 12.48 22.79 25.77
CA GLU A 340 12.28 24.22 25.43
C GLU A 340 10.89 24.47 24.80
N TRP A 341 10.34 23.52 24.06
CA TRP A 341 8.99 23.61 23.51
C TRP A 341 7.94 23.43 24.61
N LEU A 342 8.12 22.43 25.47
CA LEU A 342 7.25 22.17 26.63
C LEU A 342 7.27 23.35 27.62
N SER A 343 8.41 24.04 27.80
CA SER A 343 8.48 25.24 28.64
C SER A 343 7.75 26.45 28.08
N ASN A 344 7.34 26.42 26.80
CA ASN A 344 6.52 27.44 26.14
C ASN A 344 5.10 26.95 25.83
N SER A 345 4.71 25.80 26.38
CA SER A 345 3.42 25.15 26.14
C SER A 345 2.51 25.19 27.37
N ASP A 346 1.21 25.08 27.16
CA ASP A 346 0.25 24.87 28.23
C ASP A 346 0.44 23.47 28.84
N LEU A 347 1.02 23.40 30.04
CA LEU A 347 1.24 22.16 30.80
C LEU A 347 0.01 21.70 31.59
N SER A 348 -1.11 22.44 31.58
CA SER A 348 -2.37 21.97 32.17
C SER A 348 -3.06 20.91 31.30
N GLN A 349 -2.70 20.82 30.01
CA GLN A 349 -3.21 19.80 29.11
C GLN A 349 -2.60 18.43 29.43
N GLU A 350 -3.44 17.42 29.65
CA GLU A 350 -3.03 16.04 29.97
C GLU A 350 -1.91 15.49 29.06
N ARG A 351 -1.98 15.81 27.76
CA ARG A 351 -1.01 15.33 26.75
C ARG A 351 0.37 15.98 26.86
N THR A 352 0.45 17.29 27.09
CA THR A 352 1.73 17.99 27.26
C THR A 352 2.34 17.65 28.62
N HIS A 353 1.52 17.56 29.67
CA HIS A 353 1.92 17.10 31.00
C HIS A 353 2.51 15.68 30.94
N GLY A 354 1.78 14.72 30.36
CA GLY A 354 2.21 13.33 30.21
C GLY A 354 3.49 13.17 29.38
N ALA A 355 3.64 13.96 28.31
CA ALA A 355 4.88 13.99 27.53
C ALA A 355 6.07 14.52 28.37
N CYS A 356 5.88 15.64 29.06
CA CYS A 356 6.86 16.27 29.93
C CYS A 356 7.33 15.31 31.03
N LEU A 357 6.37 14.74 31.77
CA LEU A 357 6.62 13.76 32.83
C LEU A 357 7.40 12.55 32.30
N SER A 358 7.00 12.01 31.15
CA SER A 358 7.65 10.83 30.56
C SER A 358 9.10 11.10 30.13
N LEU A 359 9.38 12.25 29.50
CA LEU A 359 10.75 12.63 29.11
C LEU A 359 11.64 12.87 30.34
N LEU A 360 11.10 13.54 31.37
CA LEU A 360 11.80 13.78 32.63
C LEU A 360 12.05 12.49 33.42
N GLN A 361 11.11 11.54 33.45
CA GLN A 361 11.30 10.21 34.05
C GLN A 361 12.32 9.37 33.24
N CYS A 362 12.40 9.58 31.92
CA CYS A 362 13.44 8.96 31.10
C CYS A 362 14.83 9.46 31.47
N ALA A 363 15.02 10.78 31.60
CA ALA A 363 16.26 11.35 32.12
C ALA A 363 16.54 10.91 33.58
N SER A 364 15.50 10.94 34.42
CA SER A 364 15.38 10.39 35.79
C SER A 364 16.22 9.13 35.98
N ASP A 365 15.74 8.03 35.41
CA ASP A 365 16.32 6.72 35.67
C ASP A 365 17.62 6.47 34.89
N MET A 366 17.80 7.13 33.74
CA MET A 366 19.09 7.06 33.04
C MET A 366 20.21 7.73 33.84
N ALA A 367 19.93 8.86 34.50
CA ALA A 367 20.88 9.51 35.40
C ALA A 367 21.18 8.66 36.64
N LYS A 368 20.15 8.04 37.26
CA LYS A 368 20.33 7.05 38.34
C LYS A 368 21.19 5.85 37.89
N ALA A 369 21.05 5.42 36.63
CA ALA A 369 21.90 4.42 35.97
C ALA A 369 23.26 4.96 35.48
N GLY A 370 23.75 6.07 36.03
CA GLY A 370 25.09 6.61 35.80
C GLY A 370 25.27 7.43 34.51
N TRP A 371 24.21 7.77 33.79
CA TRP A 371 24.31 8.66 32.62
C TRP A 371 24.59 10.11 33.05
N LYS A 372 25.75 10.63 32.66
CA LYS A 372 26.06 12.06 32.78
C LYS A 372 25.26 12.85 31.75
N ILE A 373 24.25 13.57 32.21
CA ILE A 373 23.36 14.40 31.38
C ILE A 373 24.21 15.51 30.70
N PRO A 374 24.21 15.62 29.36
CA PRO A 374 24.96 16.68 28.69
C PRO A 374 24.38 18.07 28.95
N GLY A 375 25.26 19.08 29.00
CA GLY A 375 24.88 20.46 29.36
C GLY A 375 23.75 21.06 28.51
N VAL A 376 23.65 20.71 27.22
CA VAL A 376 22.53 21.17 26.36
C VAL A 376 21.17 20.67 26.85
N VAL A 377 21.09 19.45 27.40
CA VAL A 377 19.87 18.89 27.96
C VAL A 377 19.55 19.54 29.31
N MET A 378 20.56 19.71 30.18
CA MET A 378 20.39 20.39 31.47
C MET A 378 19.93 21.85 31.30
N ASN A 379 20.46 22.57 30.31
CA ASN A 379 20.07 23.95 30.03
C ASN A 379 18.59 24.04 29.61
N SER A 380 18.11 23.15 28.73
CA SER A 380 16.69 23.13 28.34
C SER A 380 15.77 22.68 29.50
N MET A 381 16.24 21.81 30.40
CA MET A 381 15.53 21.49 31.65
C MET A 381 15.49 22.67 32.63
N GLN A 382 16.52 23.53 32.68
CA GLN A 382 16.51 24.76 33.48
C GLN A 382 15.53 25.81 32.92
N SER A 383 15.40 25.92 31.59
CA SER A 383 14.35 26.74 30.97
C SER A 383 12.95 26.25 31.36
N LEU A 384 12.76 24.93 31.41
CA LEU A 384 11.51 24.29 31.86
C LEU A 384 11.22 24.52 33.36
N ASP A 385 12.20 24.35 34.25
CA ASP A 385 12.04 24.70 35.68
C ASP A 385 11.60 26.17 35.84
N THR A 386 12.31 27.08 35.13
CA THR A 386 12.04 28.52 35.16
C THR A 386 10.61 28.86 34.75
N ALA A 387 10.10 28.25 33.67
CA ALA A 387 8.72 28.44 33.22
C ALA A 387 7.69 27.90 34.24
N MET A 388 7.97 26.73 34.84
CA MET A 388 7.08 26.13 35.84
C MET A 388 6.98 26.92 37.15
N TYR A 389 7.98 27.74 37.54
CA TYR A 389 7.80 28.67 38.66
C TYR A 389 6.80 29.79 38.35
N SER A 390 6.69 30.21 37.08
CA SER A 390 5.77 31.27 36.67
C SER A 390 4.32 30.81 36.49
N ASN A 391 4.06 29.51 36.41
CA ASN A 391 2.73 28.93 36.43
C ASN A 391 2.69 27.67 37.33
N PRO A 392 2.40 27.82 38.64
CA PRO A 392 2.51 26.73 39.62
C PRO A 392 1.32 25.77 39.66
N GLU A 393 0.22 26.05 38.94
CA GLU A 393 -0.93 25.15 38.90
C GLU A 393 -0.63 23.91 38.05
N GLY A 394 -0.82 22.72 38.63
CA GLY A 394 -0.69 21.44 37.93
C GLY A 394 0.73 20.93 37.65
N SER A 395 1.81 21.55 38.17
CA SER A 395 3.21 21.19 37.79
C SER A 395 4.15 20.82 38.97
N ARG A 396 3.63 20.42 40.14
CA ARG A 396 4.50 20.17 41.33
C ARG A 396 5.43 18.96 41.20
N ASP A 397 4.91 17.84 40.72
CA ASP A 397 5.66 16.61 40.46
C ASP A 397 6.71 16.81 39.35
N LEU A 398 6.36 17.55 38.29
CA LEU A 398 7.30 17.99 37.26
C LEU A 398 8.45 18.83 37.85
N GLN A 399 8.15 19.83 38.69
CA GLN A 399 9.16 20.64 39.37
C GLN A 399 10.06 19.81 40.30
N GLU A 400 9.50 18.90 41.11
CA GLU A 400 10.29 18.01 41.97
C GLU A 400 11.23 17.11 41.15
N LEU A 401 10.75 16.59 40.02
CA LEU A 401 11.53 15.74 39.13
C LEU A 401 12.65 16.53 38.42
N VAL A 402 12.40 17.76 37.96
CA VAL A 402 13.44 18.64 37.40
C VAL A 402 14.47 19.04 38.47
N ARG A 403 14.05 19.37 39.70
CA ARG A 403 14.96 19.65 40.82
C ARG A 403 15.81 18.43 41.23
N SER A 404 15.35 17.21 40.95
CA SER A 404 16.16 15.99 41.14
C SER A 404 17.23 15.79 40.06
N LEU A 405 17.03 16.38 38.88
CA LEU A 405 17.89 16.26 37.69
C LEU A 405 18.90 17.39 37.56
N VAL A 406 18.50 18.62 37.92
CA VAL A 406 19.31 19.82 37.82
C VAL A 406 20.05 20.05 39.14
N PRO A 407 21.39 20.03 39.16
CA PRO A 407 22.15 20.37 40.37
C PRO A 407 21.79 21.79 40.83
N LYS A 408 21.52 21.98 42.12
CA LYS A 408 21.35 23.32 42.70
C LYS A 408 22.58 24.16 42.34
N LYS A 409 22.36 25.24 41.60
CA LYS A 409 23.36 26.30 41.41
C LYS A 409 23.73 26.79 42.82
N PRO A 410 25.01 26.75 43.25
CA PRO A 410 25.36 27.17 44.59
C PRO A 410 24.99 28.63 44.78
N GLU A 411 24.25 28.92 45.85
CA GLU A 411 23.97 30.28 46.26
C GLU A 411 25.29 30.95 46.62
N LEU A 412 25.72 31.89 45.78
CA LEU A 412 26.84 32.76 46.09
C LEU A 412 26.41 33.62 47.29
N LEU A 413 26.92 33.27 48.47
CA LEU A 413 26.62 33.97 49.71
C LEU A 413 26.87 35.47 49.52
N LEU A 414 25.81 36.27 49.69
CA LEU A 414 25.86 37.72 49.65
C LEU A 414 26.75 38.22 50.80
N VAL A 415 28.01 38.49 50.49
CA VAL A 415 28.91 39.24 51.37
C VAL A 415 28.32 40.65 51.53
N PRO A 416 28.01 41.12 52.76
CA PRO A 416 27.37 42.41 52.95
C PRO A 416 28.34 43.55 52.61
N SER A 417 27.95 44.40 51.66
CA SER A 417 28.75 45.55 51.23
C SER A 417 28.88 46.60 52.34
N ILE A 418 30.13 46.91 52.72
CA ILE A 418 30.44 48.01 53.64
C ILE A 418 30.29 49.35 52.91
N PRO A 419 29.58 50.36 53.46
CA PRO A 419 29.44 51.66 52.84
C PRO A 419 30.67 52.56 53.07
N MET A 420 31.06 53.33 52.06
CA MET A 420 32.03 54.43 52.12
C MET A 420 31.52 55.62 51.26
N PRO A 421 31.92 56.87 51.54
CA PRO A 421 31.08 58.05 51.24
C PRO A 421 31.39 58.80 49.94
N SER A 422 30.42 59.60 49.51
CA SER A 422 30.53 60.59 48.43
C SER A 422 31.32 61.85 48.84
N PRO A 423 32.07 62.47 47.91
CA PRO A 423 32.45 63.88 47.98
C PRO A 423 31.46 64.78 47.20
N LEU A 424 31.51 66.11 47.43
CA LEU A 424 30.54 67.09 46.93
C LEU A 424 31.08 68.02 45.82
N SER A 425 30.12 68.49 45.03
CA SER A 425 30.06 69.52 43.98
C SER A 425 31.03 70.72 44.02
N ILE A 426 31.40 71.21 42.82
CA ILE A 426 31.73 72.62 42.51
C ILE A 426 31.04 73.02 41.18
N PRO A 427 30.42 74.22 41.05
CA PRO A 427 29.63 74.62 39.85
C PRO A 427 30.17 75.84 39.04
N ALA A 428 29.63 76.01 37.81
CA ALA A 428 29.45 77.28 37.07
C ALA A 428 30.72 78.03 36.53
N THR A 429 30.72 78.82 35.43
CA THR A 429 29.72 79.19 34.37
C THR A 429 30.41 79.81 33.12
N ASN A 430 29.62 80.06 32.05
CA ASN A 430 29.88 80.91 30.86
C ASN A 430 30.88 80.40 29.77
N GLY A 431 30.66 80.60 28.46
CA GLY A 431 29.41 80.93 27.74
C GLY A 431 29.54 81.85 26.50
N SER A 432 29.57 81.31 25.27
CA SER A 432 29.26 82.03 24.01
C SER A 432 29.05 81.09 22.79
N HIS A 433 28.17 81.51 21.86
CA HIS A 433 27.83 80.92 20.54
C HIS A 433 28.29 81.89 19.41
N PRO A 434 28.14 81.64 18.07
CA PRO A 434 27.36 80.62 17.33
C PRO A 434 28.04 79.94 16.10
N LEU A 435 27.26 79.16 15.33
CA LEU A 435 27.56 78.53 14.02
C LEU A 435 27.45 79.54 12.83
N PRO A 436 27.99 79.27 11.61
CA PRO A 436 27.18 78.62 10.55
C PRO A 436 27.88 77.78 9.43
N GLN A 437 27.02 76.94 8.82
CA GLN A 437 26.94 76.16 7.55
C GLN A 437 27.87 76.37 6.30
N ARG A 438 28.12 75.23 5.59
CA ARG A 438 28.01 74.84 4.12
C ARG A 438 27.70 75.91 3.01
N PRO A 439 27.75 75.63 1.66
CA PRO A 439 28.07 74.41 0.86
C PRO A 439 28.88 74.59 -0.50
N ALA A 440 29.13 73.49 -1.27
CA ALA A 440 29.40 73.47 -2.75
C ALA A 440 29.28 72.04 -3.39
N SER A 441 29.32 71.91 -4.74
CA SER A 441 29.00 70.69 -5.58
C SER A 441 29.53 70.85 -7.05
N SER A 442 29.56 69.91 -8.05
CA SER A 442 29.49 68.42 -8.21
C SER A 442 29.75 68.01 -9.71
N LEU A 443 29.56 66.71 -10.12
CA LEU A 443 29.58 66.12 -11.51
C LEU A 443 30.99 65.87 -12.15
N ALA A 444 31.27 65.00 -13.16
CA ALA A 444 30.77 63.71 -13.77
C ALA A 444 31.80 63.28 -14.90
N PRO A 445 31.58 62.43 -15.97
CA PRO A 445 30.64 61.32 -16.29
C PRO A 445 31.23 60.03 -17.03
N GLN A 446 30.41 58.97 -17.22
CA GLN A 446 30.33 58.00 -18.38
C GLN A 446 31.33 56.81 -18.66
N LYS A 447 30.95 55.94 -19.65
CA LYS A 447 31.42 54.55 -19.97
C LYS A 447 31.53 54.25 -21.51
N PRO A 448 32.24 53.17 -21.94
CA PRO A 448 31.73 52.14 -22.91
C PRO A 448 32.03 50.66 -22.48
N LYS A 449 31.16 49.63 -22.74
CA LYS A 449 31.07 48.64 -23.87
C LYS A 449 32.34 47.77 -24.12
N LEU A 450 32.30 46.44 -23.95
CA LEU A 450 31.94 45.33 -24.91
C LEU A 450 32.95 45.20 -26.09
N ASP A 451 33.51 44.02 -26.47
CA ASP A 451 32.87 42.70 -26.69
C ASP A 451 33.82 41.44 -26.61
N ALA A 452 33.17 40.26 -26.60
CA ALA A 452 33.55 38.87 -26.99
C ALA A 452 35.02 38.32 -27.10
N VAL A 453 35.21 37.08 -26.62
CA VAL A 453 35.48 35.84 -27.42
C VAL A 453 35.49 34.58 -26.50
N GLN A 454 35.17 33.40 -27.04
CA GLN A 454 35.11 32.09 -26.35
C GLN A 454 36.34 31.20 -26.62
N ILE A 455 36.56 30.13 -25.82
CA ILE A 455 36.78 28.69 -26.23
C ILE A 455 37.60 27.84 -25.21
N THR A 456 37.02 26.69 -24.81
CA THR A 456 37.58 25.46 -24.14
C THR A 456 38.37 25.51 -22.81
N PRO A 457 38.17 24.51 -21.91
CA PRO A 457 39.11 24.15 -20.84
C PRO A 457 40.10 23.05 -21.27
N GLY A 458 41.28 22.99 -20.63
CA GLY A 458 42.31 21.96 -20.86
C GLY A 458 43.00 21.53 -19.57
N LEU A 459 43.30 20.23 -19.44
CA LEU A 459 43.77 19.59 -18.21
C LEU A 459 45.20 20.03 -17.80
N SER A 460 45.48 19.93 -16.49
CA SER A 460 46.81 19.58 -15.99
C SER A 460 46.70 18.48 -14.93
N SER A 461 47.58 17.49 -15.03
CA SER A 461 47.73 16.39 -14.06
C SER A 461 49.21 16.24 -13.72
N THR A 462 49.51 15.80 -12.51
CA THR A 462 50.89 15.57 -12.05
C THR A 462 51.02 14.21 -11.38
N GLY A 463 51.95 13.40 -11.90
CA GLY A 463 52.26 12.06 -11.38
C GLY A 463 53.53 11.53 -12.02
N PRO A 464 54.60 11.23 -11.25
CA PRO A 464 55.84 10.64 -11.76
C PRO A 464 55.84 9.09 -11.71
N PRO A 465 56.76 8.39 -12.40
CA PRO A 465 56.51 7.03 -12.91
C PRO A 465 57.41 5.92 -12.31
N SER A 466 57.25 4.70 -12.82
CA SER A 466 58.24 3.61 -12.74
C SER A 466 58.24 2.76 -14.02
N ALA A 467 59.26 1.91 -14.20
CA ALA A 467 59.80 1.57 -15.52
C ALA A 467 59.41 0.20 -16.13
N ALA A 468 59.61 0.10 -17.46
CA ALA A 468 60.03 -1.06 -18.27
C ALA A 468 59.19 -2.38 -18.22
N SER A 469 58.58 -2.89 -19.30
CA SER A 469 59.12 -3.41 -20.60
C SER A 469 59.85 -4.78 -20.47
N THR A 470 59.78 -5.76 -21.39
CA THR A 470 59.23 -5.86 -22.77
C THR A 470 58.83 -7.33 -23.10
N THR A 471 58.16 -7.56 -24.25
CA THR A 471 57.90 -8.83 -24.99
C THR A 471 56.68 -9.67 -24.53
N ASN A 472 55.77 -10.23 -25.35
CA ASN A 472 55.52 -10.40 -26.81
C ASN A 472 55.73 -11.83 -27.38
N ARG A 473 54.63 -12.61 -27.54
CA ARG A 473 54.39 -13.47 -28.73
C ARG A 473 52.94 -13.98 -28.86
N LYS A 474 52.55 -14.37 -30.07
CA LYS A 474 51.26 -15.01 -30.45
C LYS A 474 51.41 -16.54 -30.52
N HIS A 475 50.30 -17.30 -30.47
CA HIS A 475 50.16 -18.57 -31.19
C HIS A 475 48.69 -18.93 -31.48
N SER A 476 48.45 -19.93 -32.35
CA SER A 476 47.14 -20.33 -32.92
C SER A 476 47.07 -21.83 -33.27
N PHE A 477 45.91 -22.31 -33.78
CA PHE A 477 45.52 -23.72 -34.10
C PHE A 477 45.17 -24.61 -32.89
N ASN A 478 44.37 -25.70 -32.97
CA ASN A 478 43.65 -26.44 -34.05
C ASN A 478 42.19 -26.72 -33.60
N GLN A 479 41.14 -26.84 -34.45
CA GLN A 479 40.71 -27.93 -35.37
C GLN A 479 40.45 -29.33 -34.78
N GLU A 480 39.15 -29.70 -34.72
CA GLU A 480 38.46 -31.02 -34.91
C GLU A 480 36.99 -30.83 -34.43
N GLY A 481 35.92 -31.53 -34.86
CA GLY A 481 35.67 -32.52 -35.92
C GLY A 481 34.14 -32.66 -36.15
N SER A 482 33.68 -33.31 -37.24
CA SER A 482 32.25 -33.52 -37.61
C SER A 482 31.89 -35.04 -37.59
N PRO A 483 30.66 -35.56 -37.87
CA PRO A 483 29.54 -34.97 -38.62
C PRO A 483 28.06 -35.27 -38.20
N ARG A 484 27.17 -34.62 -38.96
CA ARG A 484 25.71 -34.81 -39.20
C ARG A 484 25.07 -36.20 -38.97
N ALA A 485 23.81 -36.15 -38.52
CA ALA A 485 22.64 -36.75 -39.21
C ALA A 485 21.34 -36.02 -38.79
N ALA A 486 20.18 -36.12 -39.46
CA ALA A 486 19.80 -35.91 -40.85
C ALA A 486 18.33 -36.38 -41.05
N LYS A 487 17.40 -35.43 -41.17
CA LYS A 487 16.03 -35.52 -41.74
C LYS A 487 15.30 -36.88 -41.80
N LYS A 488 14.06 -36.91 -41.28
CA LYS A 488 12.96 -37.61 -41.98
C LYS A 488 11.61 -36.91 -41.79
N ALA A 489 11.14 -36.26 -42.85
CA ALA A 489 9.72 -35.91 -43.00
C ALA A 489 9.02 -36.99 -43.81
N LYS A 490 7.71 -37.20 -43.61
CA LYS A 490 6.85 -37.96 -44.53
C LYS A 490 5.60 -37.14 -44.85
N LYS A 491 5.08 -37.32 -46.07
CA LYS A 491 4.08 -36.48 -46.73
C LYS A 491 2.97 -37.37 -47.29
N GLY A 492 1.72 -36.95 -47.13
CA GLY A 492 0.50 -37.56 -47.72
C GLY A 492 -0.73 -36.93 -47.05
N SER A 493 -1.74 -36.33 -47.71
CA SER A 493 -2.39 -36.55 -49.02
C SER A 493 -3.45 -37.66 -48.99
N ALA A 494 -4.69 -37.47 -49.48
CA ALA A 494 -5.42 -36.24 -49.83
C ALA A 494 -6.93 -36.53 -50.05
N GLY A 495 -7.77 -35.49 -49.90
CA GLY A 495 -9.14 -35.42 -50.44
C GLY A 495 -10.20 -36.31 -49.75
N SER A 496 -11.48 -36.25 -50.12
CA SER A 496 -12.25 -35.18 -50.83
C SER A 496 -13.70 -35.66 -50.95
N LEU A 497 -14.70 -34.83 -50.58
CA LEU A 497 -15.95 -34.59 -51.32
C LEU A 497 -16.89 -33.67 -50.51
N ALA A 498 -17.90 -33.10 -51.17
CA ALA A 498 -18.71 -32.00 -50.64
C ALA A 498 -20.12 -32.43 -50.19
N GLY A 499 -20.66 -31.70 -49.21
CA GLY A 499 -22.08 -31.60 -48.90
C GLY A 499 -22.38 -30.15 -48.53
N GLN A 500 -23.53 -29.62 -48.97
CA GLN A 500 -23.93 -28.23 -48.72
C GLN A 500 -24.94 -28.15 -47.57
N SER A 501 -24.70 -27.23 -46.63
CA SER A 501 -25.68 -26.72 -45.66
C SER A 501 -25.29 -25.29 -45.30
N ASP A 502 -26.27 -24.43 -45.03
CA ASP A 502 -26.03 -23.03 -44.67
C ASP A 502 -25.42 -22.91 -43.26
N ASP A 503 -24.20 -22.39 -43.18
CA ASP A 503 -23.56 -21.96 -41.93
C ASP A 503 -23.14 -20.49 -42.03
N ALA A 504 -23.55 -19.68 -41.05
CA ALA A 504 -23.07 -18.31 -40.91
C ALA A 504 -21.63 -18.31 -40.36
N PRO A 505 -20.66 -17.64 -41.00
CA PRO A 505 -19.25 -17.82 -40.68
C PRO A 505 -18.88 -17.19 -39.33
N SER A 506 -18.21 -17.98 -38.47
CA SER A 506 -17.69 -17.52 -37.18
C SER A 506 -16.50 -16.55 -37.34
N LEU A 507 -16.33 -15.69 -36.33
CA LEU A 507 -15.41 -14.54 -36.35
C LEU A 507 -13.91 -14.89 -36.44
N LEU A 508 -13.53 -16.14 -36.18
CA LEU A 508 -12.14 -16.63 -36.27
C LEU A 508 -11.58 -16.73 -37.70
N SER A 509 -12.41 -16.46 -38.72
CA SER A 509 -12.04 -16.57 -40.15
C SER A 509 -11.34 -15.34 -40.75
N ARG A 510 -11.05 -14.28 -39.97
CA ARG A 510 -10.67 -12.94 -40.50
C ARG A 510 -9.27 -12.40 -40.15
N LEU A 511 -8.43 -13.12 -39.39
CA LEU A 511 -7.09 -12.64 -39.01
C LEU A 511 -5.99 -13.45 -39.69
N GLY A 512 -5.29 -12.85 -40.68
CA GLY A 512 -4.27 -13.58 -41.43
C GLY A 512 -3.51 -12.84 -42.54
N THR A 513 -2.89 -11.69 -42.27
CA THR A 513 -1.53 -11.29 -42.73
C THR A 513 -1.21 -9.82 -42.39
N PRO A 514 0.07 -9.43 -42.16
CA PRO A 514 0.45 -8.08 -41.74
C PRO A 514 0.79 -7.14 -42.91
N SER A 515 0.65 -5.83 -42.67
CA SER A 515 1.24 -4.77 -43.50
C SER A 515 1.96 -3.73 -42.63
N ALA A 516 2.96 -3.05 -43.20
CA ALA A 516 3.90 -2.17 -42.50
C ALA A 516 3.47 -0.67 -42.56
N PRO A 517 4.10 0.24 -41.77
CA PRO A 517 3.50 1.53 -41.41
C PRO A 517 3.76 2.68 -42.40
N ALA A 518 2.99 3.77 -42.23
CA ALA A 518 3.16 5.06 -42.92
C ALA A 518 3.35 6.22 -41.91
N ASN A 519 3.91 7.35 -42.37
CA ASN A 519 4.38 8.47 -41.53
C ASN A 519 3.44 9.69 -41.51
N GLY A 520 3.53 10.48 -40.43
CA GLY A 520 2.94 11.83 -40.28
C GLY A 520 2.53 12.08 -38.82
N ARG A 521 3.17 12.89 -37.97
CA ARG A 521 4.07 14.08 -38.04
C ARG A 521 3.34 15.44 -38.09
N LEU A 522 3.24 16.06 -36.90
CA LEU A 522 2.88 17.47 -36.63
C LEU A 522 1.40 17.82 -36.95
N ASP A 523 0.72 18.69 -36.20
CA ASP A 523 1.18 20.02 -35.82
C ASP A 523 0.87 20.52 -34.39
N LYS A 524 1.43 21.69 -34.04
CA LYS A 524 1.12 22.42 -32.80
C LYS A 524 0.17 23.58 -33.08
N VAL A 525 -0.82 23.77 -32.20
CA VAL A 525 -1.44 25.09 -31.97
C VAL A 525 -1.35 25.41 -30.48
N ASN A 526 -0.88 26.61 -30.18
CA ASN A 526 -0.82 27.19 -28.84
C ASN A 526 -1.50 28.55 -28.94
N ASP A 527 -2.50 28.80 -28.10
CA ASP A 527 -3.04 30.15 -27.93
C ASP A 527 -3.36 30.45 -26.47
N GLN A 528 -3.19 31.72 -26.10
CA GLN A 528 -3.40 32.24 -24.76
C GLN A 528 -4.23 33.52 -24.85
N LYS A 529 -5.43 33.53 -24.24
CA LYS A 529 -5.92 34.78 -23.66
C LYS A 529 -6.92 34.60 -22.51
N ARG A 530 -6.96 35.69 -21.73
CA ARG A 530 -7.87 35.99 -20.63
C ARG A 530 -9.17 36.59 -21.22
N ASP A 531 -10.21 36.98 -20.48
CA ASP A 531 -10.27 37.40 -19.07
C ASP A 531 -11.73 37.38 -18.55
N THR A 532 -11.92 37.70 -17.26
CA THR A 532 -13.22 37.88 -16.54
C THR A 532 -14.09 36.62 -16.32
N GLY A 533 -14.89 36.50 -15.24
CA GLY A 533 -14.92 37.27 -13.99
C GLY A 533 -16.31 37.61 -13.43
N SER A 534 -16.84 36.86 -12.46
CA SER A 534 -18.04 37.24 -11.69
C SER A 534 -18.14 36.53 -10.32
N VAL A 535 -18.82 37.17 -9.34
CA VAL A 535 -18.95 36.73 -7.93
C VAL A 535 -20.29 37.18 -7.32
N PRO A 536 -20.96 36.32 -6.55
CA PRO A 536 -21.79 36.72 -5.39
C PRO A 536 -21.29 36.04 -4.09
N LYS A 537 -20.79 36.77 -3.10
CA LYS A 537 -21.54 37.43 -1.99
C LYS A 537 -22.13 36.49 -0.91
N ARG A 538 -21.46 36.45 0.27
CA ARG A 538 -22.03 36.07 1.59
C ARG A 538 -22.93 37.19 2.14
N ILE A 539 -23.79 36.88 3.14
CA ILE A 539 -24.18 37.68 4.36
C ILE A 539 -25.47 37.07 5.02
N PRO A 540 -25.66 36.96 6.36
CA PRO A 540 -24.75 36.46 7.42
C PRO A 540 -25.49 35.69 8.60
N ILE A 541 -24.81 35.51 9.76
CA ILE A 541 -25.33 35.48 11.16
C ILE A 541 -26.04 34.24 11.77
N GLN A 542 -25.52 33.83 12.96
CA GLN A 542 -26.09 33.08 14.14
C GLN A 542 -26.86 31.74 13.94
N GLY A 543 -26.86 30.79 14.89
CA GLY A 543 -26.10 30.65 16.16
C GLY A 543 -26.83 29.78 17.21
N ILE A 544 -26.08 29.16 18.14
CA ILE A 544 -26.54 28.32 19.29
C ILE A 544 -27.04 26.90 18.90
N GLY A 545 -26.72 25.88 19.71
CA GLY A 545 -27.38 24.56 19.67
C GLY A 545 -26.45 23.35 19.92
N GLU A 546 -26.15 23.04 21.18
CA GLU A 546 -25.55 21.75 21.56
C GLU A 546 -26.61 20.65 21.70
N LEU A 547 -26.22 19.38 21.51
CA LEU A 547 -26.73 18.11 22.08
C LEU A 547 -26.36 16.96 21.11
N SER A 548 -25.35 16.15 21.38
CA SER A 548 -25.32 15.03 22.34
C SER A 548 -26.12 13.80 21.88
N ILE A 549 -25.42 12.79 21.35
CA ILE A 549 -26.01 11.55 20.82
C ILE A 549 -25.87 10.41 21.84
N LYS A 550 -27.01 10.01 22.43
CA LYS A 550 -27.30 8.67 22.96
C LYS A 550 -28.75 8.38 22.56
N GLY A 551 -29.14 7.18 22.14
CA GLY A 551 -28.47 5.89 22.26
C GLY A 551 -29.43 4.92 22.94
N ALA A 552 -30.35 4.35 22.16
CA ALA A 552 -31.40 3.43 22.62
C ALA A 552 -31.61 2.31 21.58
N ALA A 553 -32.10 1.15 22.02
CA ALA A 553 -32.20 -0.03 21.17
C ALA A 553 -33.42 -0.90 21.51
N ARG A 554 -33.75 -1.80 20.56
CA ARG A 554 -34.65 -2.97 20.65
C ARG A 554 -36.18 -2.76 20.67
N LEU A 555 -36.82 -3.53 19.76
CA LEU A 555 -38.09 -4.26 19.90
C LEU A 555 -39.37 -3.38 20.00
N GLN A 556 -40.49 -3.67 19.32
CA GLN A 556 -41.07 -5.00 19.04
C GLN A 556 -42.13 -4.95 17.90
N ASN A 557 -42.56 -6.13 17.42
CA ASN A 557 -43.84 -6.49 16.78
C ASN A 557 -44.26 -5.96 15.38
N THR A 558 -44.79 -6.92 14.60
CA THR A 558 -45.69 -6.81 13.41
C THR A 558 -47.17 -6.82 13.89
N PRO A 559 -48.24 -6.85 13.04
CA PRO A 559 -48.33 -6.90 11.56
C PRO A 559 -49.38 -5.97 10.90
N SER A 560 -49.42 -5.94 9.55
CA SER A 560 -50.62 -6.17 8.68
C SER A 560 -50.73 -5.29 7.42
N ALA A 561 -51.26 -5.91 6.36
CA ALA A 561 -52.09 -5.37 5.25
C ALA A 561 -51.51 -4.37 4.21
N ASP A 562 -51.68 -4.78 2.95
CA ASP A 562 -52.06 -4.03 1.73
C ASP A 562 -51.66 -2.57 1.52
N SER A 563 -50.89 -2.33 0.45
CA SER A 563 -51.47 -1.69 -0.75
C SER A 563 -50.60 -1.91 -1.99
N SER A 564 -51.21 -1.79 -3.16
CA SER A 564 -50.58 -1.91 -4.48
C SER A 564 -50.03 -0.58 -4.98
N GLU A 565 -48.86 -0.60 -5.63
CA GLU A 565 -48.55 0.41 -6.66
C GLU A 565 -47.60 -0.17 -7.73
N SER A 566 -47.73 0.32 -8.97
CA SER A 566 -47.09 -0.28 -10.15
C SER A 566 -46.54 0.80 -11.10
N VAL A 567 -45.22 0.82 -11.27
CA VAL A 567 -44.50 1.73 -12.18
C VAL A 567 -43.39 0.91 -12.89
N PRO A 568 -43.20 1.06 -14.21
CA PRO A 568 -42.42 0.10 -15.00
C PRO A 568 -40.90 0.31 -14.96
N SER A 569 -40.18 -0.74 -15.37
CA SER A 569 -38.73 -0.71 -15.57
C SER A 569 -38.32 0.03 -16.85
N SER A 570 -37.13 0.64 -16.81
CA SER A 570 -36.33 0.93 -17.98
C SER A 570 -34.98 0.22 -17.84
N HIS A 571 -34.56 -0.48 -18.90
CA HIS A 571 -33.23 -1.10 -18.98
C HIS A 571 -32.42 -0.36 -20.05
N ASN A 572 -31.32 0.26 -19.64
CA ASN A 572 -30.25 0.66 -20.55
C ASN A 572 -29.14 -0.38 -20.46
N HIS A 573 -29.05 -1.27 -21.46
CA HIS A 573 -27.84 -2.08 -21.63
C HIS A 573 -26.72 -1.19 -22.20
N SER A 574 -25.69 -0.92 -21.40
CA SER A 574 -24.36 -0.62 -21.91
C SER A 574 -23.65 -1.95 -22.24
N GLY A 575 -22.97 -2.01 -23.38
CA GLY A 575 -22.33 -3.24 -23.84
C GLY A 575 -21.05 -3.55 -23.06
N GLN A 576 -20.94 -4.77 -22.53
CA GLN A 576 -19.65 -5.35 -22.15
C GLN A 576 -19.26 -6.45 -23.14
N GLY A 577 -17.97 -6.57 -23.45
CA GLY A 577 -17.44 -7.71 -24.20
C GLY A 577 -17.40 -8.97 -23.34
N SER A 578 -17.60 -10.14 -23.98
CA SER A 578 -17.57 -11.45 -23.33
C SER A 578 -16.27 -11.70 -22.54
N LEU A 579 -16.38 -12.50 -21.48
CA LEU A 579 -15.30 -12.80 -20.53
C LEU A 579 -14.03 -13.32 -21.23
N MET A 580 -14.17 -14.12 -22.29
CA MET A 580 -13.00 -14.66 -23.04
C MET A 580 -12.07 -13.56 -23.55
N ASN A 581 -12.60 -12.43 -24.02
CA ASN A 581 -11.78 -11.32 -24.53
C ASN A 581 -10.95 -10.61 -23.44
N ARG A 582 -11.18 -10.92 -22.15
CA ARG A 582 -10.42 -10.41 -21.00
C ARG A 582 -9.31 -11.36 -20.53
N LEU A 583 -9.24 -12.60 -21.03
CA LEU A 583 -8.33 -13.64 -20.54
C LEU A 583 -6.95 -13.69 -21.25
N ASP A 584 -6.83 -13.18 -22.47
CA ASP A 584 -5.61 -13.25 -23.30
C ASP A 584 -4.41 -12.40 -22.79
N GLY A 585 -4.54 -11.75 -21.62
CA GLY A 585 -3.52 -10.84 -21.06
C GLY A 585 -2.30 -11.49 -20.40
N SER A 586 -2.13 -12.82 -20.42
CA SER A 586 -1.09 -13.53 -19.64
C SER A 586 -0.10 -14.32 -20.50
N THR A 587 1.00 -13.67 -20.92
CA THR A 587 2.07 -14.35 -21.67
C THR A 587 2.98 -15.18 -20.76
N LEU A 588 3.03 -16.49 -21.02
CA LEU A 588 3.90 -17.43 -20.31
C LEU A 588 5.38 -17.23 -20.68
N SER A 589 6.24 -17.14 -19.67
CA SER A 589 7.70 -17.07 -19.82
C SER A 589 8.35 -18.27 -19.14
N GLU A 590 8.53 -19.37 -19.88
CA GLU A 590 9.21 -20.58 -19.39
C GLU A 590 10.73 -20.38 -19.35
N GLY A 591 11.25 -20.04 -18.17
CA GLY A 591 12.69 -19.87 -17.93
C GLY A 591 13.39 -21.15 -17.48
N ASP A 592 13.90 -21.95 -18.42
CA ASP A 592 14.71 -23.16 -18.16
C ASP A 592 15.86 -22.92 -17.16
N LYS A 593 15.89 -23.70 -16.07
CA LYS A 593 17.04 -23.80 -15.16
C LYS A 593 17.32 -25.23 -14.69
N SER A 594 18.21 -25.89 -15.44
CA SER A 594 19.03 -27.05 -15.06
C SER A 594 19.31 -27.23 -13.54
N GLY A 595 19.10 -28.45 -13.04
CA GLY A 595 19.24 -28.78 -11.62
C GLY A 595 20.69 -28.95 -11.11
N ARG A 596 20.92 -28.68 -9.81
CA ARG A 596 22.21 -28.88 -9.14
C ARG A 596 22.12 -29.85 -7.94
N ARG A 597 22.56 -31.08 -8.19
CA ARG A 597 22.57 -32.24 -7.26
C ARG A 597 23.54 -32.02 -6.07
N ARG A 598 23.03 -31.70 -4.88
CA ARG A 598 23.83 -31.66 -3.63
C ARG A 598 24.03 -33.07 -3.06
N LYS A 599 25.26 -33.40 -2.66
CA LYS A 599 25.60 -34.66 -1.96
C LYS A 599 25.12 -34.60 -0.50
N ARG A 600 24.68 -35.75 0.05
CA ARG A 600 24.58 -35.96 1.50
C ARG A 600 25.99 -36.06 2.09
N GLY A 601 26.22 -35.38 3.23
CA GLY A 601 27.34 -35.66 4.12
C GLY A 601 26.87 -36.59 5.24
N THR A 602 27.65 -37.62 5.58
CA THR A 602 27.37 -38.53 6.69
C THR A 602 28.04 -38.02 7.97
N PHE A 603 27.30 -37.96 9.06
CA PHE A 603 27.88 -37.79 10.40
C PHE A 603 28.58 -39.06 10.86
N ARG A 604 29.76 -38.89 11.47
CA ARG A 604 30.36 -39.79 12.46
C ARG A 604 31.27 -38.97 13.37
#